data_AF-A0AA96Z414-F1
#
_entry.id   AF-A0AA96Z414-F1
#
_cell.length_a   1.000
_cell.length_b   1.000
_cell.length_c   1.000
_cell.angle_alpha   90.00
_cell.angle_beta   90.00
_cell.angle_gamma   90.00
#
_symmetry.space_group_name_H-M   'P 1'
#
loop_
_entity.id
_entity.type
_entity.pdbx_description
1 polymer ?
#
loop_
_entity_poly.entity_id
_entity_poly.type
_entity_poly.pdbx_seq_one_letter_code
_entity_poly.pdbx_strand_id
1 'polypeptide(L)'
;MTDSTGGGPQQPQQPQEPAGIDPEQLRQFQEFQRFQEYQRFQQGQQGAQGPLALPAGEVGPGGNPPVVQPPMPPPAQPPVQTVYVKPEPKPLWKVVLGSRLVKRLVSLAITLLVFMFAVNWAYEKFFDSSDETADIARDSGGSTGNLIAPTSPYGLQGTVGIFYKHVSQDSPKQACNLFAEDGAAKKKFTEAFRASDCEAAIHALHGKVLRVDQYEQPYFPDAMLKPPVTDRVQVSSCQDLKVSGGPGLGKFVLSKQVNNTWIITDYEGEPADCVTG
;
A
#
# COMPACT_ATOMS: atom_id res chain seq x y z
N MET A 1 -13.02 -56.60 56.14
CA MET A 1 -13.06 -57.73 55.19
C MET A 1 -13.45 -57.16 53.83
N THR A 2 -12.51 -57.23 52.88
CA THR A 2 -12.63 -57.25 51.40
C THR A 2 -13.61 -56.29 50.71
N ASP A 3 -13.17 -55.27 49.96
CA ASP A 3 -12.62 -55.31 48.59
C ASP A 3 -13.71 -55.18 47.50
N SER A 4 -13.65 -54.12 46.70
CA SER A 4 -13.94 -54.16 45.25
C SER A 4 -13.55 -52.85 44.58
N THR A 5 -12.31 -52.86 44.10
CA THR A 5 -11.80 -52.03 43.02
C THR A 5 -12.60 -52.31 41.73
N GLY A 6 -13.13 -51.27 41.10
CA GLY A 6 -13.79 -51.34 39.80
C GLY A 6 -13.32 -50.22 38.88
N GLY A 7 -12.11 -50.37 38.33
CA GLY A 7 -11.63 -49.54 37.24
C GLY A 7 -12.31 -49.94 35.93
N GLY A 8 -13.08 -49.03 35.35
CA GLY A 8 -13.52 -49.09 33.96
C GLY A 8 -12.54 -48.30 33.06
N PRO A 9 -12.23 -48.79 31.85
CA PRO A 9 -11.24 -48.16 30.98
C PRO A 9 -11.69 -46.78 30.51
N GLN A 10 -10.80 -45.79 30.65
CA GLN A 10 -10.95 -44.47 30.04
C GLN A 10 -10.97 -44.64 28.51
N GLN A 11 -12.14 -44.42 27.94
CA GLN A 11 -12.33 -44.21 26.51
C GLN A 11 -11.45 -43.01 26.08
N PRO A 12 -10.67 -43.10 24.99
CA PRO A 12 -9.89 -41.97 24.50
C PRO A 12 -10.84 -40.78 24.30
N GLN A 13 -10.55 -39.66 24.96
CA GLN A 13 -11.28 -38.42 24.79
C GLN A 13 -11.26 -38.05 23.30
N GLN A 14 -12.39 -38.24 22.64
CA GLN A 14 -12.66 -37.68 21.33
C GLN A 14 -12.54 -36.16 21.48
N PRO A 15 -11.73 -35.46 20.68
CA PRO A 15 -11.61 -34.00 20.77
C PRO A 15 -13.01 -33.39 20.67
N GLN A 16 -13.42 -32.67 21.71
CA GLN A 16 -14.67 -31.93 21.71
C GLN A 16 -14.62 -30.93 20.54
N GLU A 17 -15.47 -31.12 19.53
CA GLU A 17 -15.75 -30.07 18.55
C GLU A 17 -16.22 -28.83 19.32
N PRO A 18 -15.55 -27.68 19.20
CA PRO A 18 -16.00 -26.46 19.86
C PRO A 18 -17.33 -26.05 19.22
N ALA A 19 -18.42 -26.23 19.99
CA ALA A 19 -19.73 -25.75 19.61
C ALA A 19 -19.70 -24.20 19.51
N GLY A 20 -20.00 -23.67 18.33
CA GLY A 20 -20.26 -22.24 18.13
C GLY A 20 -19.32 -21.49 17.19
N ILE A 21 -18.57 -22.16 16.30
CA ILE A 21 -17.89 -21.43 15.21
C ILE A 21 -18.92 -21.06 14.16
N ASP A 22 -19.12 -19.74 13.96
CA ASP A 22 -19.98 -19.19 12.92
C ASP A 22 -19.53 -19.72 11.54
N PRO A 23 -20.44 -20.18 10.66
CA PRO A 23 -20.09 -20.72 9.35
C PRO A 23 -19.27 -19.73 8.49
N GLU A 24 -19.42 -18.42 8.70
CA GLU A 24 -18.62 -17.40 8.03
C GLU A 24 -17.19 -17.34 8.58
N GLN A 25 -16.99 -17.62 9.86
CA GLN A 25 -15.67 -17.68 10.48
C GLN A 25 -14.89 -18.93 10.03
N LEU A 26 -15.58 -20.05 9.82
CA LEU A 26 -15.03 -21.26 9.19
C LEU A 26 -14.60 -21.00 7.74
N ARG A 27 -15.39 -20.23 6.98
CA ARG A 27 -15.04 -19.82 5.62
C ARG A 27 -13.79 -18.95 5.60
N GLN A 28 -13.71 -17.94 6.46
CA GLN A 28 -12.52 -17.08 6.55
C GLN A 28 -11.26 -17.90 6.87
N PHE A 29 -11.38 -18.91 7.73
CA PHE A 29 -10.25 -19.78 8.05
C PHE A 29 -9.84 -20.66 6.86
N GLN A 30 -10.79 -21.18 6.08
CA GLN A 30 -10.51 -21.92 4.84
C GLN A 30 -9.84 -21.03 3.79
N GLU A 31 -10.28 -19.78 3.64
CA GLU A 31 -9.66 -18.82 2.71
C GLU A 31 -8.22 -18.49 3.10
N PHE A 32 -7.96 -18.33 4.40
CA PHE A 32 -6.61 -18.10 4.90
C PHE A 32 -5.68 -19.29 4.62
N GLN A 33 -6.16 -20.53 4.79
CA GLN A 33 -5.37 -21.72 4.43
C GLN A 33 -5.07 -21.78 2.94
N ARG A 34 -6.06 -21.50 2.09
CA ARG A 34 -5.87 -21.47 0.62
C ARG A 34 -4.82 -20.44 0.19
N PHE A 35 -4.77 -19.30 0.89
CA PHE A 35 -3.76 -18.27 0.62
C PHE A 35 -2.34 -18.73 0.99
N GLN A 36 -2.15 -19.39 2.14
CA GLN A 36 -0.85 -19.95 2.51
C GLN A 36 -0.40 -21.03 1.52
N GLU A 37 -1.32 -21.87 1.05
CA GLU A 37 -1.01 -22.85 0.00
C GLU A 37 -0.59 -22.19 -1.31
N TYR A 38 -1.24 -21.08 -1.69
CA TYR A 38 -0.91 -20.33 -2.90
C TYR A 38 0.49 -19.71 -2.83
N GLN A 39 0.88 -19.13 -1.69
CA GLN A 39 2.25 -18.61 -1.51
C GLN A 39 3.30 -19.72 -1.58
N ARG A 40 3.05 -20.86 -0.91
CA ARG A 40 3.93 -22.02 -0.94
C ARG A 40 4.06 -22.60 -2.36
N PHE A 41 2.98 -22.60 -3.13
CA PHE A 41 2.99 -23.03 -4.54
C PHE A 41 3.77 -22.07 -5.44
N GLN A 42 3.60 -20.75 -5.27
CA GLN A 42 4.41 -19.77 -6.00
C GLN A 42 5.91 -19.89 -5.65
N GLN A 43 6.24 -20.09 -4.39
CA GLN A 43 7.62 -20.30 -3.95
C GLN A 43 8.21 -21.59 -4.55
N GLY A 44 7.41 -22.65 -4.67
CA GLY A 44 7.78 -23.89 -5.36
C GLY A 44 7.98 -23.72 -6.87
N GLN A 45 7.17 -22.92 -7.56
CA GLN A 45 7.36 -22.64 -8.98
C GLN A 45 8.56 -21.74 -9.26
N GLN A 46 8.81 -20.74 -8.41
CA GLN A 46 10.00 -19.89 -8.53
C GLN A 46 11.30 -20.67 -8.24
N GLY A 47 11.23 -21.73 -7.42
CA GLY A 47 12.35 -22.68 -7.24
C GLY A 47 12.51 -23.71 -8.37
N ALA A 48 11.43 -24.03 -9.11
CA ALA A 48 11.44 -25.00 -10.20
C ALA A 48 11.79 -24.40 -11.58
N GLN A 49 11.90 -23.07 -11.69
CA GLN A 49 12.39 -22.37 -12.88
C GLN A 49 13.84 -21.87 -12.71
N GLY A 50 14.68 -22.70 -12.08
CA GLY A 50 16.13 -22.65 -12.31
C GLY A 50 16.48 -23.47 -13.55
N PRO A 51 17.51 -23.10 -14.34
CA PRO A 51 17.86 -23.82 -15.55
C PRO A 51 18.20 -25.27 -15.22
N LEU A 52 17.62 -26.19 -15.99
CA LEU A 52 17.91 -27.62 -16.10
C LEU A 52 19.31 -28.01 -15.58
N ALA A 53 19.38 -28.39 -14.31
CA ALA A 53 20.45 -29.24 -13.80
C ALA A 53 19.90 -30.66 -13.73
N LEU A 54 20.48 -31.53 -14.55
CA LEU A 54 20.23 -32.97 -14.61
C LEU A 54 20.28 -33.59 -13.20
N PRO A 55 19.47 -34.63 -12.91
CA PRO A 55 19.49 -35.29 -11.62
C PRO A 55 20.82 -35.99 -11.38
N ALA A 56 21.47 -35.66 -10.26
CA ALA A 56 22.55 -36.45 -9.69
C ALA A 56 21.95 -37.73 -9.10
N GLY A 57 21.94 -38.78 -9.92
CA GLY A 57 21.62 -40.13 -9.49
C GLY A 57 22.75 -40.73 -8.65
N GLU A 58 22.38 -41.11 -7.44
CA GLU A 58 22.67 -42.40 -6.82
C GLU A 58 24.14 -42.82 -6.60
N VAL A 59 24.56 -42.71 -5.34
CA VAL A 59 25.65 -43.48 -4.75
C VAL A 59 25.20 -44.92 -4.53
N GLY A 60 25.85 -45.87 -5.21
CA GLY A 60 25.77 -47.32 -4.95
C GLY A 60 27.17 -47.93 -4.93
N PRO A 61 27.53 -48.75 -3.92
CA PRO A 61 28.87 -49.32 -3.78
C PRO A 61 28.96 -50.69 -4.45
N GLY A 62 30.06 -50.97 -5.17
CA GLY A 62 30.39 -52.35 -5.52
C GLY A 62 31.24 -52.54 -6.77
N GLY A 63 32.36 -53.23 -6.60
CA GLY A 63 32.66 -54.40 -7.43
C GLY A 63 33.47 -54.20 -8.71
N ASN A 64 34.78 -54.37 -8.56
CA ASN A 64 35.75 -54.95 -9.50
C ASN A 64 36.05 -54.29 -10.87
N PRO A 65 37.34 -54.19 -11.24
CA PRO A 65 37.76 -53.70 -12.55
C PRO A 65 37.79 -54.85 -13.55
N PRO A 66 37.66 -54.57 -14.86
CA PRO A 66 38.55 -55.27 -15.77
C PRO A 66 39.08 -54.44 -16.96
N VAL A 67 40.35 -54.73 -17.24
CA VAL A 67 40.92 -55.03 -18.56
C VAL A 67 41.36 -53.85 -19.43
N VAL A 68 42.67 -53.64 -19.33
CA VAL A 68 43.60 -53.12 -20.34
C VAL A 68 43.39 -53.81 -21.69
N GLN A 69 43.25 -53.02 -22.77
CA GLN A 69 43.56 -53.49 -24.12
C GLN A 69 44.67 -52.62 -24.74
N PRO A 70 45.72 -53.22 -25.33
CA PRO A 70 46.83 -52.51 -25.98
C PRO A 70 46.46 -51.99 -27.39
N PRO A 71 47.25 -51.06 -27.96
CA PRO A 71 46.85 -50.28 -29.13
C PRO A 71 47.06 -51.04 -30.45
N MET A 72 46.12 -50.89 -31.39
CA MET A 72 46.36 -51.23 -32.80
C MET A 72 46.50 -49.96 -33.65
N PRO A 73 47.45 -49.94 -34.62
CA PRO A 73 47.76 -48.77 -35.44
C PRO A 73 46.81 -48.63 -36.66
N PRO A 74 46.45 -47.40 -37.08
CA PRO A 74 45.81 -47.17 -38.37
C PRO A 74 46.84 -47.10 -39.52
N PRO A 75 46.57 -47.71 -40.69
CA PRO A 75 47.40 -47.56 -41.89
C PRO A 75 47.16 -46.22 -42.60
N ALA A 76 48.29 -45.72 -43.14
CA ALA A 76 48.53 -44.49 -43.89
C ALA A 76 47.44 -44.02 -44.86
N GLN A 77 47.19 -42.69 -44.89
CA GLN A 77 46.69 -41.90 -46.04
C GLN A 77 47.09 -40.40 -45.92
N PRO A 78 47.10 -39.62 -47.04
CA PRO A 78 48.21 -38.77 -47.52
C PRO A 78 48.12 -37.25 -47.16
N PRO A 79 49.03 -36.35 -47.60
CA PRO A 79 49.27 -35.06 -46.93
C PRO A 79 48.20 -34.03 -47.26
N VAL A 80 47.50 -33.53 -46.23
CA VAL A 80 46.56 -32.42 -46.37
C VAL A 80 47.21 -31.13 -45.85
N GLN A 81 47.62 -30.35 -46.84
CA GLN A 81 47.88 -28.90 -46.89
C GLN A 81 47.67 -28.13 -45.58
N THR A 82 48.76 -27.52 -45.10
CA THR A 82 48.74 -26.49 -44.06
C THR A 82 48.03 -25.24 -44.58
N VAL A 83 46.73 -25.15 -44.32
CA VAL A 83 45.99 -23.89 -44.46
C VAL A 83 46.58 -22.91 -43.46
N TYR A 84 47.25 -21.87 -43.98
CA TYR A 84 47.77 -20.75 -43.19
C TYR A 84 46.58 -19.92 -42.69
N VAL A 85 46.02 -20.28 -41.54
CA VAL A 85 45.00 -19.47 -40.87
C VAL A 85 45.69 -18.25 -40.28
N LYS A 86 45.49 -17.10 -40.93
CA LYS A 86 45.85 -15.78 -40.42
C LYS A 86 45.24 -15.62 -39.02
N PRO A 87 46.04 -15.39 -37.95
CA PRO A 87 45.48 -15.20 -36.61
C PRO A 87 44.63 -13.93 -36.61
N GLU A 88 43.34 -14.07 -36.29
CA GLU A 88 42.44 -12.93 -36.13
C GLU A 88 42.89 -12.07 -34.96
N PRO A 89 42.87 -10.73 -35.11
CA PRO A 89 43.27 -9.82 -34.04
C PRO A 89 42.28 -9.94 -32.88
N LYS A 90 42.79 -10.35 -31.71
CA LYS A 90 42.04 -10.33 -30.46
C LYS A 90 41.48 -8.92 -30.24
N PRO A 91 40.18 -8.78 -29.98
CA PRO A 91 39.55 -7.47 -29.98
C PRO A 91 39.98 -6.70 -28.73
N LEU A 92 40.51 -5.49 -28.96
CA LEU A 92 41.19 -4.63 -27.98
C LEU A 92 40.37 -4.28 -26.73
N TRP A 93 39.03 -4.46 -26.77
CA TRP A 93 38.16 -4.24 -25.61
C TRP A 93 38.50 -5.14 -24.42
N LYS A 94 39.07 -6.34 -24.63
CA LYS A 94 39.48 -7.22 -23.53
C LYS A 94 40.66 -6.69 -22.71
N VAL A 95 41.50 -5.81 -23.27
CA VAL A 95 42.64 -5.22 -22.55
C VAL A 95 42.22 -3.96 -21.78
N VAL A 96 41.27 -3.18 -22.32
CA VAL A 96 40.72 -2.00 -21.64
C VAL A 96 39.85 -2.39 -20.44
N LEU A 97 39.09 -3.49 -20.52
CA LEU A 97 38.26 -4.01 -19.44
C LEU A 97 39.06 -4.61 -18.25
N GLY A 98 40.36 -4.88 -18.45
CA GLY A 98 41.26 -5.43 -17.43
C GLY A 98 41.96 -4.38 -16.56
N SER A 99 41.81 -3.09 -16.88
CA SER A 99 42.47 -1.98 -16.18
C SER A 99 41.96 -1.84 -14.74
N ARG A 100 42.87 -1.78 -13.76
CA ARG A 100 42.52 -1.48 -12.35
C ARG A 100 41.82 -0.14 -12.19
N LEU A 101 42.08 0.81 -13.10
CA LEU A 101 41.36 2.09 -13.16
C LEU A 101 39.92 1.89 -13.59
N VAL A 102 39.68 1.06 -14.61
CA VAL A 102 38.32 0.73 -15.08
C VAL A 102 37.57 -0.06 -14.00
N LYS A 103 38.20 -1.01 -13.32
CA LYS A 103 37.58 -1.70 -12.18
C LYS A 103 37.25 -0.75 -11.02
N ARG A 104 38.10 0.25 -10.74
CA ARG A 104 37.82 1.28 -9.72
C ARG A 104 36.69 2.21 -10.14
N LEU A 105 36.67 2.65 -11.40
CA LEU A 105 35.59 3.50 -11.93
C LEU A 105 34.26 2.76 -12.00
N VAL A 106 34.26 1.50 -12.42
CA VAL A 106 33.07 0.64 -12.44
C VAL A 106 32.60 0.37 -11.01
N SER A 107 33.50 0.06 -10.08
CA SER A 107 33.15 -0.10 -8.66
C SER A 107 32.58 1.19 -8.09
N LEU A 108 33.17 2.35 -8.37
CA LEU A 108 32.70 3.65 -7.87
C LEU A 108 31.33 3.98 -8.48
N ALA A 109 31.12 3.74 -9.77
CA ALA A 109 29.83 3.89 -10.44
C ALA A 109 28.76 2.98 -9.86
N ILE A 110 29.08 1.70 -9.59
CA ILE A 110 28.16 0.75 -8.93
C ILE A 110 27.86 1.21 -7.50
N THR A 111 28.86 1.66 -6.75
CA THR A 111 28.67 2.11 -5.36
C THR A 111 27.79 3.36 -5.32
N LEU A 112 27.97 4.29 -6.27
CA LEU A 112 27.14 5.49 -6.40
C LEU A 112 25.72 5.13 -6.82
N LEU A 113 25.54 4.17 -7.74
CA LEU A 113 24.23 3.64 -8.12
C LEU A 113 23.49 2.99 -6.94
N VAL A 114 24.17 2.13 -6.19
CA VAL A 114 23.61 1.49 -4.99
C VAL A 114 23.31 2.52 -3.91
N PHE A 115 24.16 3.54 -3.75
CA PHE A 115 23.92 4.63 -2.81
C PHE A 115 22.71 5.49 -3.22
N MET A 116 22.60 5.86 -4.50
CA MET A 116 21.42 6.56 -5.03
C MET A 116 20.15 5.72 -4.87
N PHE A 117 20.22 4.42 -5.15
CA PHE A 117 19.10 3.51 -4.94
C PHE A 117 18.74 3.37 -3.46
N ALA A 118 19.72 3.28 -2.55
CA ALA A 118 19.49 3.20 -1.12
C ALA A 118 18.96 4.51 -0.55
N VAL A 119 19.40 5.66 -1.07
CA VAL A 119 18.85 6.97 -0.73
C VAL A 119 17.42 7.08 -1.26
N ASN A 120 17.13 6.67 -2.49
CA ASN A 120 15.77 6.64 -3.04
C ASN A 120 14.87 5.70 -2.22
N TRP A 121 15.33 4.49 -1.91
CA TRP A 121 14.61 3.52 -1.08
C TRP A 121 14.42 4.03 0.35
N ALA A 122 15.40 4.71 0.93
CA ALA A 122 15.28 5.32 2.26
C ALA A 122 14.38 6.56 2.23
N TYR A 123 14.37 7.33 1.14
CA TYR A 123 13.42 8.41 0.91
C TYR A 123 12.00 7.85 0.78
N GLU A 124 11.80 6.76 0.04
CA GLU A 124 10.53 6.05 0.03
C GLU A 124 10.17 5.54 1.44
N LYS A 125 11.11 4.89 2.15
CA LYS A 125 10.81 4.33 3.48
C LYS A 125 10.57 5.35 4.60
N PHE A 126 11.20 6.52 4.55
CA PHE A 126 11.08 7.56 5.58
C PHE A 126 10.21 8.75 5.17
N PHE A 127 9.99 8.98 3.87
CA PHE A 127 9.24 10.12 3.34
C PHE A 127 8.11 9.74 2.35
N ASP A 128 7.99 8.48 1.89
CA ASP A 128 6.78 8.01 1.19
C ASP A 128 5.74 7.49 2.19
N SER A 129 5.17 8.43 2.93
CA SER A 129 3.86 8.29 3.58
C SER A 129 2.85 9.26 2.97
N SER A 130 3.02 9.55 1.67
CA SER A 130 2.16 10.50 0.99
C SER A 130 2.16 10.34 -0.53
N ASP A 131 1.95 9.12 -1.05
CA ASP A 131 1.38 8.90 -2.38
C ASP A 131 0.64 7.55 -2.59
N GLU A 132 0.06 6.96 -1.53
CA GLU A 132 -0.85 5.79 -1.64
C GLU A 132 -2.29 6.13 -1.20
N THR A 133 -2.98 7.01 -1.92
CA THR A 133 -4.47 7.06 -1.83
C THR A 133 -5.18 7.37 -3.16
N ALA A 134 -4.47 7.30 -4.30
CA ALA A 134 -5.09 7.56 -5.60
C ALA A 134 -5.51 6.30 -6.37
N ASP A 135 -5.08 5.07 -5.99
CA ASP A 135 -5.39 3.88 -6.79
C ASP A 135 -5.64 2.56 -6.03
N ILE A 136 -6.02 2.61 -4.74
CA ILE A 136 -6.51 1.43 -3.98
C ILE A 136 -7.96 1.64 -3.50
N ALA A 137 -8.81 2.13 -4.40
CA ALA A 137 -10.28 2.07 -4.24
C ALA A 137 -10.89 1.35 -5.43
N ARG A 138 -10.40 0.14 -5.70
CA ARG A 138 -11.11 -0.82 -6.54
C ARG A 138 -11.18 -2.14 -5.79
N ASP A 139 -12.42 -2.44 -5.42
CA ASP A 139 -12.90 -3.75 -4.98
C ASP A 139 -12.68 -4.11 -3.50
N SER A 140 -13.53 -3.53 -2.66
CA SER A 140 -14.10 -4.25 -1.53
C SER A 140 -15.61 -4.21 -1.71
N GLY A 141 -16.14 -5.29 -2.28
CA GLY A 141 -17.56 -5.46 -2.56
C GLY A 141 -18.43 -5.29 -1.30
N GLY A 142 -19.53 -4.56 -1.47
CA GLY A 142 -20.65 -4.55 -0.53
C GLY A 142 -20.89 -3.21 0.15
N SER A 143 -21.95 -2.52 -0.29
CA SER A 143 -22.55 -1.33 0.33
C SER A 143 -21.70 -0.04 0.27
N THR A 144 -22.19 0.91 -0.51
CA THR A 144 -22.05 2.36 -0.29
C THR A 144 -21.87 2.70 1.20
N GLY A 145 -20.72 3.22 1.63
CA GLY A 145 -20.59 3.77 2.98
C GLY A 145 -19.23 3.73 3.67
N ASN A 146 -18.19 3.06 3.15
CA ASN A 146 -16.91 2.99 3.87
C ASN A 146 -15.91 4.06 3.42
N LEU A 147 -16.28 5.34 3.59
CA LEU A 147 -15.28 6.40 3.67
C LEU A 147 -14.63 6.32 5.06
N ILE A 148 -13.30 6.39 5.14
CA ILE A 148 -12.60 6.60 6.42
C ILE A 148 -12.86 8.04 6.86
N ALA A 149 -14.09 8.31 7.28
CA ALA A 149 -14.46 9.59 7.88
C ALA A 149 -13.75 9.71 9.23
N PRO A 150 -13.25 10.90 9.61
CA PRO A 150 -12.53 11.09 10.86
C PRO A 150 -13.33 10.72 12.10
N THR A 151 -12.65 10.28 13.16
CA THR A 151 -13.26 9.99 14.46
C THR A 151 -13.46 11.23 15.33
N SER A 152 -13.06 12.41 14.84
CA SER A 152 -13.27 13.72 15.46
C SER A 152 -13.90 14.68 14.44
N PRO A 153 -14.84 15.55 14.85
CA PRO A 153 -15.33 16.61 13.97
C PRO A 153 -14.35 17.78 13.88
N TYR A 154 -13.46 17.93 14.88
CA TYR A 154 -12.60 19.09 15.08
C TYR A 154 -11.12 18.75 14.89
N GLY A 155 -10.29 19.79 14.74
CA GLY A 155 -8.85 19.69 14.60
C GLY A 155 -8.42 19.40 13.17
N LEU A 156 -7.10 19.47 12.92
CA LEU A 156 -6.52 19.30 11.58
C LEU A 156 -6.79 17.90 10.98
N GLN A 157 -6.93 16.89 11.83
CA GLN A 157 -7.26 15.52 11.44
C GLN A 157 -8.76 15.21 11.58
N GLY A 158 -9.57 16.18 11.99
CA GLY A 158 -11.03 16.03 12.07
C GLY A 158 -11.71 16.35 10.75
N THR A 159 -12.99 16.03 10.64
CA THR A 159 -13.77 16.19 9.40
C THR A 159 -13.68 17.59 8.81
N VAL A 160 -13.80 18.64 9.63
CA VAL A 160 -13.68 20.03 9.14
C VAL A 160 -12.27 20.37 8.70
N GLY A 161 -11.24 19.98 9.47
CA GLY A 161 -9.84 20.24 9.11
C GLY A 161 -9.43 19.54 7.81
N ILE A 162 -9.85 18.28 7.64
CA ILE A 162 -9.64 17.53 6.40
C ILE A 162 -10.42 18.15 5.23
N PHE A 163 -11.62 18.68 5.46
CA PHE A 163 -12.36 19.40 4.42
C PHE A 163 -11.60 20.65 3.94
N TYR A 164 -11.06 21.45 4.85
CA TYR A 164 -10.18 22.58 4.51
C TYR A 164 -8.95 22.15 3.71
N LYS A 165 -8.30 21.06 4.13
CA LYS A 165 -7.18 20.47 3.40
C LYS A 165 -7.56 20.04 1.98
N HIS A 166 -8.71 19.39 1.77
CA HIS A 166 -9.11 18.98 0.42
C HIS A 166 -9.48 20.16 -0.48
N VAL A 167 -10.04 21.25 0.08
CA VAL A 167 -10.23 22.49 -0.67
C VAL A 167 -8.89 23.14 -1.02
N SER A 168 -7.94 23.16 -0.09
CA SER A 168 -6.60 23.74 -0.33
C SER A 168 -5.82 22.96 -1.40
N GLN A 169 -6.06 21.66 -1.53
CA GLN A 169 -5.35 20.75 -2.44
C GLN A 169 -6.11 20.46 -3.75
N ASP A 170 -7.20 21.17 -4.03
CA ASP A 170 -8.05 20.94 -5.20
C ASP A 170 -8.48 19.47 -5.36
N SER A 171 -8.90 18.85 -4.25
CA SER A 171 -9.27 17.44 -4.16
C SER A 171 -10.81 17.28 -4.01
N PRO A 172 -11.58 17.56 -5.08
CA PRO A 172 -13.03 17.70 -4.99
C PRO A 172 -13.74 16.41 -4.56
N LYS A 173 -13.33 15.26 -5.08
CA LYS A 173 -13.96 13.97 -4.75
C LYS A 173 -13.86 13.66 -3.27
N GLN A 174 -12.66 13.81 -2.71
CA GLN A 174 -12.39 13.55 -1.29
C GLN A 174 -13.14 14.54 -0.40
N ALA A 175 -13.15 15.84 -0.74
CA ALA A 175 -13.94 16.85 -0.04
C ALA A 175 -15.44 16.51 -0.06
N CYS A 176 -15.98 16.18 -1.23
CA CYS A 176 -17.40 15.92 -1.42
C CYS A 176 -17.88 14.61 -0.78
N ASN A 177 -16.99 13.68 -0.50
CA ASN A 177 -17.30 12.46 0.24
C ASN A 177 -17.46 12.73 1.75
N LEU A 178 -16.95 13.84 2.29
CA LEU A 178 -17.15 14.20 3.71
C LEU A 178 -18.58 14.65 4.04
N PHE A 179 -19.43 14.82 3.02
CA PHE A 179 -20.86 15.07 3.18
C PHE A 179 -21.66 13.77 3.23
N ALA A 180 -22.78 13.79 3.95
CA ALA A 180 -23.73 12.70 3.97
C ALA A 180 -24.23 12.33 2.56
N GLU A 181 -24.42 11.02 2.34
CA GLU A 181 -24.86 10.43 1.07
C GLU A 181 -26.27 10.87 0.65
N ASP A 182 -27.09 11.37 1.58
CA ASP A 182 -28.42 11.90 1.28
C ASP A 182 -28.38 13.17 0.39
N GLY A 183 -27.20 13.80 0.26
CA GLY A 183 -26.93 14.94 -0.60
C GLY A 183 -27.53 16.27 -0.13
N ALA A 184 -28.24 16.31 1.01
CA ALA A 184 -28.94 17.52 1.44
C ALA A 184 -27.97 18.66 1.79
N ALA A 185 -26.96 18.37 2.60
CA ALA A 185 -25.90 19.30 2.97
C ALA A 185 -25.07 19.73 1.76
N LYS A 186 -24.72 18.76 0.90
CA LYS A 186 -23.96 18.97 -0.33
C LYS A 186 -24.65 19.97 -1.26
N LYS A 187 -25.97 19.82 -1.42
CA LYS A 187 -26.79 20.73 -2.22
C LYS A 187 -26.79 22.16 -1.66
N LYS A 188 -26.97 22.33 -0.35
CA LYS A 188 -26.93 23.66 0.28
C LYS A 188 -25.55 24.32 0.13
N PHE A 189 -24.48 23.55 0.26
CA PHE A 189 -23.11 24.00 0.03
C PHE A 189 -22.93 24.53 -1.40
N THR A 190 -23.34 23.75 -2.40
CA THR A 190 -23.22 24.16 -3.81
C THR A 190 -24.03 25.41 -4.14
N GLU A 191 -25.23 25.53 -3.57
CA GLU A 191 -26.10 26.69 -3.75
C GLU A 191 -25.48 27.96 -3.15
N ALA A 192 -24.90 27.85 -1.95
CA ALA A 192 -24.25 28.99 -1.29
C ALA A 192 -23.04 29.52 -2.08
N PHE A 193 -22.29 28.62 -2.72
CA PHE A 193 -21.15 29.00 -3.57
C PHE A 193 -21.50 29.21 -5.04
N ARG A 194 -22.78 29.11 -5.42
CA ARG A 194 -23.29 29.28 -6.79
C ARG A 194 -22.59 28.37 -7.81
N ALA A 195 -22.33 27.12 -7.42
CA ALA A 195 -21.72 26.11 -8.26
C ALA A 195 -22.76 25.12 -8.82
N SER A 196 -22.41 24.45 -9.93
CA SER A 196 -23.27 23.40 -10.52
C SER A 196 -23.39 22.16 -9.64
N ASP A 197 -22.30 21.81 -8.99
CA ASP A 197 -22.14 20.61 -8.19
C ASP A 197 -21.01 20.83 -7.18
N CYS A 198 -20.83 19.84 -6.30
CA CYS A 198 -19.87 19.95 -5.21
C CYS A 198 -18.44 20.06 -5.73
N GLU A 199 -18.08 19.33 -6.78
CA GLU A 199 -16.71 19.37 -7.32
C GLU A 199 -16.40 20.74 -7.91
N ALA A 200 -17.32 21.31 -8.66
CA ALA A 200 -17.24 22.67 -9.19
C ALA A 200 -17.13 23.73 -8.07
N ALA A 201 -17.84 23.54 -6.95
CA ALA A 201 -17.72 24.42 -5.79
C ALA A 201 -16.32 24.36 -5.18
N ILE A 202 -15.77 23.16 -5.01
CA ILE A 202 -14.42 22.96 -4.45
C ILE A 202 -13.36 23.58 -5.37
N HIS A 203 -13.43 23.34 -6.69
CA HIS A 203 -12.54 23.97 -7.66
C HIS A 203 -12.60 25.50 -7.60
N ALA A 204 -13.81 26.07 -7.55
CA ALA A 204 -14.00 27.52 -7.46
C ALA A 204 -13.47 28.11 -6.14
N LEU A 205 -13.53 27.36 -5.05
CA LEU A 205 -12.99 27.74 -3.75
C LEU A 205 -11.46 27.64 -3.72
N HIS A 206 -10.90 26.58 -4.28
CA HIS A 206 -9.45 26.41 -4.42
C HIS A 206 -8.82 27.59 -5.16
N GLY A 207 -9.46 28.07 -6.24
CA GLY A 207 -9.02 29.26 -6.97
C GLY A 207 -8.99 30.57 -6.15
N LYS A 208 -9.57 30.59 -4.95
CA LYS A 208 -9.55 31.72 -4.00
C LYS A 208 -8.57 31.51 -2.84
N VAL A 209 -7.90 30.35 -2.76
CA VAL A 209 -6.88 30.07 -1.76
C VAL A 209 -5.59 30.78 -2.15
N LEU A 210 -5.18 31.75 -1.34
CA LEU A 210 -3.97 32.55 -1.55
C LEU A 210 -2.72 31.87 -0.96
N ARG A 211 -2.88 31.13 0.13
CA ARG A 211 -1.80 30.50 0.90
C ARG A 211 -2.20 29.10 1.35
N VAL A 212 -1.88 28.11 0.51
CA VAL A 212 -2.23 26.70 0.74
C VAL A 212 -1.73 26.19 2.10
N ASP A 213 -0.50 26.54 2.46
CA ASP A 213 0.17 26.14 3.71
C ASP A 213 -0.55 26.64 4.96
N GLN A 214 -1.20 27.81 4.88
CA GLN A 214 -1.96 28.38 5.98
C GLN A 214 -3.42 27.92 5.96
N TYR A 215 -3.98 27.77 4.76
CA TYR A 215 -5.38 27.47 4.57
C TYR A 215 -5.73 26.02 4.90
N GLU A 216 -4.80 25.09 4.70
CA GLU A 216 -4.96 23.69 5.12
C GLU A 216 -4.87 23.50 6.64
N GLN A 217 -4.49 24.55 7.37
CA GLN A 217 -4.27 24.53 8.83
C GLN A 217 -5.14 25.57 9.56
N PRO A 218 -6.49 25.51 9.43
CA PRO A 218 -7.34 26.41 10.19
C PRO A 218 -7.12 26.20 11.69
N TYR A 219 -7.05 27.30 12.44
CA TYR A 219 -6.84 27.23 13.88
C TYR A 219 -8.16 26.89 14.58
N PHE A 220 -8.12 25.83 15.40
CA PHE A 220 -9.21 25.39 16.27
C PHE A 220 -8.90 25.81 17.72
N PRO A 221 -9.83 26.46 18.43
CA PRO A 221 -9.68 26.75 19.85
C PRO A 221 -9.51 25.46 20.69
N ASP A 222 -8.75 25.53 21.78
CA ASP A 222 -8.47 24.37 22.66
C ASP A 222 -9.74 23.70 23.20
N ALA A 223 -10.81 24.46 23.37
CA ALA A 223 -12.11 23.94 23.81
C ALA A 223 -12.71 22.93 22.80
N MET A 224 -12.46 23.13 21.50
CA MET A 224 -12.92 22.26 20.43
C MET A 224 -11.99 21.07 20.20
N LEU A 225 -10.75 21.07 20.72
CA LEU A 225 -9.85 19.91 20.56
C LEU A 225 -10.23 18.73 21.46
N LYS A 226 -11.19 18.92 22.37
CA LYS A 226 -11.74 17.86 23.22
C LYS A 226 -12.84 17.11 22.48
N PRO A 227 -12.94 15.77 22.64
CA PRO A 227 -14.05 15.01 22.08
C PRO A 227 -15.41 15.60 22.52
N PRO A 228 -16.33 15.86 21.59
CA PRO A 228 -17.65 16.35 21.94
C PRO A 228 -18.43 15.27 22.72
N VAL A 229 -19.28 15.73 23.64
CA VAL A 229 -20.16 14.85 24.44
C VAL A 229 -21.47 14.50 23.72
N THR A 230 -21.80 15.24 22.66
CA THR A 230 -22.99 15.04 21.82
C THR A 230 -22.62 14.32 20.53
N ASP A 231 -23.60 13.69 19.90
CA ASP A 231 -23.46 13.06 18.58
C ASP A 231 -23.77 14.01 17.43
N ARG A 232 -23.99 15.30 17.72
CA ARG A 232 -24.21 16.36 16.74
C ARG A 232 -23.54 17.64 17.19
N VAL A 233 -22.79 18.28 16.30
CA VAL A 233 -22.07 19.52 16.57
C VAL A 233 -22.21 20.49 15.40
N GLN A 234 -22.00 21.77 15.66
CA GLN A 234 -21.94 22.81 14.62
C GLN A 234 -20.56 23.47 14.66
N VAL A 235 -20.00 23.76 13.50
CA VAL A 235 -18.71 24.44 13.35
C VAL A 235 -18.87 25.55 12.34
N SER A 236 -18.82 26.79 12.81
CA SER A 236 -18.78 28.00 12.01
C SER A 236 -17.34 28.31 11.58
N SER A 237 -17.13 28.52 10.29
CA SER A 237 -15.83 28.97 9.79
C SER A 237 -15.50 30.39 10.24
N CYS A 238 -16.52 31.18 10.59
CA CYS A 238 -16.39 32.58 10.97
C CYS A 238 -16.20 32.80 12.47
N GLN A 239 -17.01 32.12 13.27
CA GLN A 239 -17.12 32.36 14.71
C GLN A 239 -16.22 31.42 15.50
N ASP A 240 -16.11 30.16 15.04
CA ASP A 240 -15.43 29.12 15.80
C ASP A 240 -13.99 28.89 15.33
N LEU A 241 -13.69 29.18 14.05
CA LEU A 241 -12.39 28.94 13.45
C LEU A 241 -11.66 30.26 13.15
N LYS A 242 -10.33 30.21 13.20
CA LYS A 242 -9.49 31.24 12.60
C LYS A 242 -8.86 30.69 11.34
N VAL A 243 -9.48 31.04 10.21
CA VAL A 243 -9.04 30.71 8.86
C VAL A 243 -8.04 31.75 8.38
N SER A 244 -7.03 31.33 7.62
CA SER A 244 -6.03 32.23 7.04
C SER A 244 -5.60 31.70 5.69
N GLY A 245 -5.27 32.58 4.75
CA GLY A 245 -4.80 32.16 3.43
C GLY A 245 -5.90 31.83 2.42
N GLY A 246 -7.16 32.14 2.71
CA GLY A 246 -8.29 31.85 1.83
C GLY A 246 -9.65 32.10 2.49
N PRO A 247 -10.74 31.85 1.75
CA PRO A 247 -12.10 32.16 2.18
C PRO A 247 -12.60 31.25 3.31
N GLY A 248 -13.42 31.77 4.22
CA GLY A 248 -14.22 30.92 5.11
C GLY A 248 -15.20 30.03 4.32
N LEU A 249 -15.38 28.79 4.77
CA LEU A 249 -16.20 27.79 4.05
C LEU A 249 -17.68 27.76 4.49
N GLY A 250 -18.05 28.54 5.50
CA GLY A 250 -19.40 28.57 6.08
C GLY A 250 -19.55 27.69 7.31
N LYS A 251 -20.80 27.41 7.69
CA LYS A 251 -21.12 26.66 8.91
C LYS A 251 -21.52 25.23 8.57
N PHE A 252 -20.80 24.29 9.16
CA PHE A 252 -21.05 22.86 9.02
C PHE A 252 -21.80 22.32 10.22
N VAL A 253 -22.77 21.45 9.96
CA VAL A 253 -23.38 20.61 11.00
C VAL A 253 -22.87 19.21 10.79
N LEU A 254 -22.22 18.66 11.82
CA LEU A 254 -21.65 17.33 11.77
C LEU A 254 -22.41 16.41 12.70
N SER A 255 -22.61 15.17 12.25
CA SER A 255 -23.18 14.11 13.07
C SER A 255 -22.21 12.95 13.21
N LYS A 256 -22.22 12.35 14.39
CA LYS A 256 -21.50 11.12 14.69
C LYS A 256 -22.29 9.94 14.12
N GLN A 257 -21.59 9.10 13.38
CA GLN A 257 -22.12 7.90 12.76
C GLN A 257 -21.99 6.70 13.69
N VAL A 258 -22.70 5.61 13.37
CA VAL A 258 -22.69 4.35 14.15
C VAL A 258 -21.29 3.73 14.32
N ASN A 259 -20.39 3.99 13.38
CA ASN A 259 -18.98 3.55 13.41
C ASN A 259 -18.05 4.56 14.11
N ASN A 260 -18.58 5.51 14.88
CA ASN A 260 -17.86 6.59 15.57
C ASN A 260 -17.11 7.58 14.66
N THR A 261 -17.45 7.64 13.37
CA THR A 261 -16.91 8.66 12.47
C THR A 261 -17.82 9.88 12.40
N TRP A 262 -17.31 11.01 11.90
CA TRP A 262 -18.04 12.27 11.78
C TRP A 262 -18.21 12.66 10.32
N ILE A 263 -19.45 12.93 9.93
CA ILE A 263 -19.81 13.35 8.57
C ILE A 263 -20.58 14.66 8.61
N ILE A 264 -20.48 15.45 7.54
CA ILE A 264 -21.23 16.69 7.37
C ILE A 264 -22.67 16.35 6.96
N THR A 265 -23.63 16.57 7.85
CA THR A 265 -25.05 16.24 7.65
C THR A 265 -25.91 17.46 7.34
N ASP A 266 -25.43 18.67 7.64
CA ASP A 266 -26.08 19.90 7.18
C ASP A 266 -25.05 21.01 6.91
N TYR A 267 -25.49 22.02 6.18
CA TYR A 267 -24.68 23.17 5.81
C TYR A 267 -25.51 24.46 5.84
N GLU A 268 -24.89 25.53 6.33
CA GLU A 268 -25.44 26.89 6.28
C GLU A 268 -24.38 27.86 5.74
N GLY A 269 -24.78 28.68 4.76
CA GLY A 269 -23.94 29.74 4.24
C GLY A 269 -23.77 30.86 5.27
N GLU A 270 -22.54 31.33 5.43
CA GLU A 270 -22.21 32.45 6.31
C GLU A 270 -22.05 33.74 5.49
N PRO A 271 -22.24 34.92 6.10
CA PRO A 271 -22.22 36.18 5.37
C PRO A 271 -20.85 36.47 4.73
N ALA A 272 -20.88 37.21 3.62
CA ALA A 272 -19.75 37.33 2.70
C ALA A 272 -18.50 38.00 3.29
N ASP A 273 -18.68 38.80 4.34
CA ASP A 273 -17.60 39.45 5.11
C ASP A 273 -16.69 38.44 5.82
N CYS A 274 -17.20 37.25 6.11
CA CYS A 274 -16.40 36.13 6.62
C CYS A 274 -15.73 35.30 5.51
N VAL A 275 -16.27 35.33 4.29
CA VAL A 275 -15.77 34.56 3.15
C VAL A 275 -14.54 35.23 2.50
N THR A 276 -14.12 36.42 2.96
CA THR A 276 -12.99 37.19 2.39
C THR A 276 -11.78 37.35 3.33
N GLY A 277 -11.63 36.47 4.32
CA GLY A 277 -10.52 36.49 5.28
C GLY A 277 -9.12 36.44 4.65
#